data_AF-A0A6V8P902-F1
#
_entry.id   AF-A0A6V8P902-F1
#
_cell.length_a   1.000
_cell.length_b   1.000
_cell.length_c   1.000
_cell.angle_alpha   90.00
_cell.angle_beta   90.00
_cell.angle_gamma   90.00
#
_symmetry.space_group_name_H-M   'P 1'
#
loop_
_entity.id
_entity.type
_entity.pdbx_description
1 polymer ?
#
loop_
_entity_poly.entity_id
_entity_poly.type
_entity_poly.pdbx_seq_one_letter_code
_entity_poly.pdbx_strand_id
1 'polypeptide(L)'
;MILNSRFSKRDILSEKNVIKEEIKMHEDTPAEQVHDLFVGTLFDGHPLGSPVVGTIDSVEGIGREDVLEYYKTMFIPGHMVFAAAGNVKHTQLVEAVEKY
;
A
#
# COMPACT_ATOMS: atom_id res chain seq x y z
N MET A 1 0.56 11.79 8.86
CA MET A 1 0.75 10.89 7.71
C MET A 1 -0.44 9.95 7.55
N ILE A 2 -0.87 9.26 8.61
CA ILE A 2 -2.10 8.46 8.54
C ILE A 2 -3.32 9.35 8.42
N LEU A 3 -3.52 10.34 9.29
CA LEU A 3 -4.66 11.27 9.22
C LEU A 3 -4.39 12.46 8.29
N ASN A 4 -5.45 13.00 7.69
CA ASN A 4 -5.47 14.25 6.91
C ASN A 4 -4.55 14.28 5.67
N SER A 5 -4.35 13.13 5.04
CA SER A 5 -3.60 13.05 3.77
C SER A 5 -4.36 13.75 2.64
N ARG A 6 -3.64 14.58 1.86
CA ARG A 6 -4.25 15.48 0.85
C ARG A 6 -4.67 14.77 -0.44
N PHE A 7 -3.96 13.69 -0.82
CA PHE A 7 -4.14 12.92 -2.06
C PHE A 7 -4.44 13.83 -3.27
N SER A 8 -3.58 14.82 -3.54
CA SER A 8 -3.87 15.77 -4.63
C SER A 8 -3.81 15.06 -5.99
N LYS A 9 -4.65 15.46 -6.96
CA LYS A 9 -4.66 14.84 -8.29
C LYS A 9 -3.28 14.85 -8.96
N ARG A 10 -2.54 15.96 -8.78
CA ARG A 10 -1.18 16.10 -9.31
C ARG A 10 -0.24 15.07 -8.70
N ASP A 11 -0.28 14.88 -7.39
CA ASP A 11 0.62 13.95 -6.70
C ASP A 11 0.32 12.52 -7.11
N ILE A 12 -0.97 12.14 -7.21
CA ILE A 12 -1.38 10.81 -7.70
C ILE A 12 -0.86 10.55 -9.12
N LEU A 13 -0.99 11.52 -10.04
CA LEU A 13 -0.49 11.37 -11.41
C LEU A 13 1.03 11.25 -11.46
N SER A 14 1.74 12.00 -10.61
CA SER A 14 3.20 11.90 -10.51
C SER A 14 3.62 10.54 -9.96
N GLU A 15 2.95 10.07 -8.91
CA GLU A 15 3.26 8.82 -8.23
C GLU A 15 3.04 7.60 -9.12
N LYS A 16 2.01 7.61 -9.98
CA LYS A 16 1.80 6.55 -10.97
C LYS A 16 3.02 6.30 -11.84
N ASN A 17 3.74 7.36 -12.24
CA ASN A 17 4.94 7.19 -13.06
C ASN A 17 6.07 6.54 -12.26
N VAL A 18 6.20 6.87 -10.98
CA VAL A 18 7.18 6.26 -10.08
C VAL A 18 6.88 4.75 -9.94
N ILE A 19 5.63 4.39 -9.68
CA ILE A 19 5.22 2.98 -9.53
C ILE A 19 5.42 2.20 -10.84
N LYS A 20 5.16 2.81 -12.01
CA LYS A 20 5.44 2.18 -13.30
C LYS A 20 6.92 1.87 -13.51
N GLU A 21 7.83 2.71 -13.02
CA GLU A 21 9.26 2.41 -13.06
C GLU A 21 9.65 1.34 -12.03
N GLU A 22 9.01 1.30 -10.87
CA GLU A 22 9.18 0.22 -9.87
C GLU A 22 8.80 -1.16 -10.44
N ILE A 23 7.68 -1.24 -11.17
CA ILE A 23 7.27 -2.47 -11.87
C ILE A 23 8.36 -2.94 -12.84
N LYS A 24 8.91 -2.03 -13.65
CA LYS A 24 9.97 -2.38 -14.61
C LYS A 24 11.25 -2.85 -13.90
N MET A 25 11.61 -2.22 -12.79
CA MET A 25 12.77 -2.65 -11.99
C MET A 25 12.60 -4.07 -11.41
N HIS A 26 11.37 -4.42 -10.99
CA HIS A 26 11.03 -5.78 -10.59
C HIS A 26 11.15 -6.79 -11.75
N GLU A 27 10.64 -6.43 -12.93
CA GLU A 27 10.74 -7.26 -14.14
C GLU A 27 12.19 -7.46 -14.61
N ASP A 28 13.05 -6.46 -14.41
CA ASP A 28 14.48 -6.51 -14.69
C ASP A 28 15.28 -7.30 -13.63
N THR A 29 14.64 -7.74 -12.55
CA THR A 29 15.25 -8.54 -11.49
C THR A 29 14.79 -10.01 -11.58
N PRO A 30 15.59 -10.94 -12.15
CA PRO A 30 15.12 -12.28 -12.47
C PRO A 30 14.61 -13.10 -11.27
N ALA A 31 15.18 -12.90 -10.09
CA ALA A 31 14.77 -13.61 -8.89
C ALA A 31 13.34 -13.23 -8.45
N GLU A 32 12.99 -11.95 -8.58
CA GLU A 32 11.66 -11.43 -8.25
C GLU A 32 10.65 -11.86 -9.31
N GLN A 33 11.02 -11.77 -10.59
CA GLN A 33 10.17 -12.23 -11.69
C GLN A 33 9.82 -13.73 -11.57
N VAL A 34 10.78 -14.59 -11.21
CA VAL A 34 10.52 -16.01 -10.96
C VAL A 34 9.57 -16.21 -9.78
N HIS A 35 9.71 -15.42 -8.72
CA HIS A 35 8.83 -15.48 -7.56
C HIS A 35 7.39 -15.12 -7.93
N ASP A 36 7.18 -14.02 -8.64
CA ASP A 36 5.85 -13.56 -9.05
C ASP A 36 5.17 -14.56 -9.99
N LEU A 37 5.91 -15.13 -10.95
CA LEU A 37 5.39 -16.18 -11.84
C LEU A 37 4.98 -17.44 -11.06
N PHE A 38 5.81 -17.84 -10.08
CA PHE A 38 5.50 -19.00 -9.24
C PHE A 38 4.25 -18.76 -8.37
N VAL A 39 4.17 -17.61 -7.69
CA VAL A 39 3.03 -17.25 -6.83
C VAL A 39 1.75 -17.09 -7.64
N GLY A 40 1.82 -16.42 -8.80
CA GLY A 40 0.69 -16.26 -9.71
C GLY A 40 0.17 -17.59 -10.26
N THR A 41 1.05 -18.53 -10.56
CA THR A 41 0.66 -19.89 -11.00
C THR A 41 0.06 -20.70 -9.85
N LEU A 42 0.64 -20.59 -8.65
CA LEU A 42 0.19 -21.34 -7.47
C LEU A 42 -1.21 -20.91 -7.01
N PHE A 43 -1.51 -19.62 -7.12
CA PHE A 43 -2.77 -19.00 -6.69
C PHE A 43 -3.59 -18.47 -7.87
N ASP A 44 -3.60 -19.19 -8.99
CA ASP A 44 -4.30 -18.77 -10.20
C ASP A 44 -5.78 -18.44 -9.91
N GLY A 45 -6.23 -17.27 -10.38
CA GLY A 45 -7.55 -16.70 -10.11
C GLY A 45 -7.83 -16.22 -8.68
N HIS A 46 -6.87 -16.33 -7.75
CA HIS A 46 -7.01 -15.89 -6.36
C HIS A 46 -6.22 -14.59 -6.09
N PRO A 47 -6.74 -13.61 -5.30
CA PRO A 47 -6.05 -12.33 -5.05
C PRO A 47 -4.64 -12.44 -4.45
N LEU A 48 -4.30 -13.56 -3.81
CA LEU A 48 -2.95 -13.82 -3.29
C LEU A 48 -1.91 -14.08 -4.40
N GLY A 49 -2.36 -14.40 -5.61
CA GLY A 49 -1.51 -14.54 -6.79
C GLY A 49 -1.12 -13.21 -7.43
N SER A 50 -1.76 -12.10 -7.03
CA SER A 50 -1.49 -10.79 -7.61
C SER A 50 -0.20 -10.18 -7.04
N PRO A 51 0.69 -9.62 -7.88
CA PRO A 51 1.85 -8.87 -7.41
C PRO A 51 1.40 -7.70 -6.53
N VAL A 52 2.14 -7.42 -5.45
CA VAL A 52 1.81 -6.35 -4.50
C VAL A 52 1.80 -4.97 -5.18
N VAL A 53 2.75 -4.74 -6.10
CA VAL A 53 2.86 -3.51 -6.90
C VAL A 53 1.78 -3.41 -8.00
N GLY A 54 1.10 -4.52 -8.30
CA GLY A 54 0.11 -4.62 -9.37
C GLY A 54 0.74 -4.75 -10.76
N THR A 55 -0.01 -4.35 -11.80
CA THR A 55 0.44 -4.32 -13.19
C THR A 55 0.40 -2.90 -13.75
N ILE A 56 1.09 -2.66 -14.86
CA ILE A 56 1.04 -1.36 -15.55
C ILE A 56 -0.41 -0.94 -15.84
N ASP A 57 -1.24 -1.88 -16.30
CA ASP A 57 -2.65 -1.65 -16.61
C ASP A 57 -3.46 -1.30 -15.35
N SER A 58 -3.25 -2.01 -14.24
CA SER A 58 -3.97 -1.72 -12.99
C SER A 58 -3.59 -0.35 -12.44
N VAL A 59 -2.30 0.01 -12.47
CA VAL A 59 -1.82 1.32 -12.03
C VAL A 59 -2.37 2.44 -12.92
N GLU A 60 -2.44 2.21 -14.22
CA GLU A 60 -3.03 3.17 -15.16
C GLU A 60 -4.53 3.39 -14.89
N GLY A 61 -5.26 2.33 -14.53
CA GLY A 61 -6.67 2.39 -14.18
C GLY A 61 -7.01 3.12 -12.88
N ILE A 62 -6.10 3.19 -11.90
CA ILE A 62 -6.40 3.74 -10.57
C ILE A 62 -6.61 5.25 -10.57
N GLY A 63 -7.80 5.74 -10.23
CA GLY A 63 -8.09 7.15 -10.03
C GLY A 63 -7.76 7.66 -8.63
N ARG A 64 -7.85 8.98 -8.44
CA ARG A 64 -7.75 9.60 -7.10
C ARG A 64 -8.88 9.11 -6.20
N GLU A 65 -10.07 8.97 -6.77
CA GLU A 65 -11.28 8.57 -6.08
C GLU A 65 -11.16 7.13 -5.55
N ASP A 66 -10.55 6.22 -6.31
CA ASP A 66 -10.26 4.85 -5.87
C ASP A 66 -9.31 4.82 -4.66
N VAL A 67 -8.23 5.62 -4.71
CA VAL A 67 -7.28 5.75 -3.60
C VAL A 67 -7.96 6.29 -2.35
N LEU A 68 -8.83 7.30 -2.51
CA LEU A 68 -9.58 7.87 -1.39
C LEU A 68 -10.57 6.89 -0.78
N GLU A 69 -11.25 6.10 -1.62
CA GLU A 69 -12.19 5.10 -1.15
C GLU A 69 -11.47 3.97 -0.40
N TYR A 70 -10.36 3.48 -0.96
CA TYR A 70 -9.51 2.51 -0.27
C TYR A 70 -9.00 3.06 1.06
N TYR A 71 -8.53 4.30 1.09
CA TYR A 71 -8.06 4.93 2.31
C TYR A 71 -9.16 5.02 3.38
N LYS A 72 -10.37 5.45 3.02
CA LYS A 72 -11.51 5.57 3.95
C LYS A 72 -12.00 4.23 4.49
N THR A 73 -11.90 3.16 3.70
CA THR A 73 -12.37 1.83 4.08
C THR A 73 -11.34 1.06 4.88
N MET A 74 -10.06 1.20 4.56
CA MET A 74 -8.99 0.42 5.16
C MET A 74 -8.31 1.10 6.35
N PHE A 75 -8.17 2.43 6.35
CA PHE A 75 -7.47 3.17 7.42
C PHE A 75 -8.43 3.67 8.50
N ILE A 76 -9.26 2.76 9.03
CA ILE A 76 -10.16 3.04 10.16
C ILE A 76 -9.57 2.49 11.48
N PRO A 77 -9.92 3.07 12.65
CA PRO A 77 -9.36 2.63 13.93
C PRO A 77 -9.51 1.12 14.20
N GLY A 78 -10.63 0.51 13.79
CA GLY A 78 -10.88 -0.93 13.97
C GLY A 78 -9.97 -1.85 13.15
N HIS A 79 -9.23 -1.32 12.16
CA HIS A 79 -8.30 -2.07 11.31
C HIS A 79 -6.82 -1.77 11.63
N MET A 80 -6.54 -0.97 12.66
CA MET A 80 -5.19 -0.51 12.97
C MET A 80 -4.75 -0.93 14.37
N VAL A 81 -3.46 -1.22 14.52
CA VAL A 81 -2.81 -1.49 15.80
C VAL A 81 -1.62 -0.56 15.96
N PHE A 82 -1.54 0.13 17.10
CA PHE A 82 -0.38 0.92 17.48
C PHE A 82 0.54 0.09 18.38
N ALA A 83 1.80 -0.05 18.00
CA ALA A 83 2.81 -0.79 18.76
C ALA A 83 4.04 0.10 19.01
N ALA A 84 4.62 0.01 20.20
CA ALA A 84 5.86 0.69 20.57
C ALA A 84 6.70 -0.22 21.47
N ALA A 85 8.02 -0.18 21.29
CA ALA A 85 8.98 -0.95 22.08
C ALA A 85 10.18 -0.07 22.46
N GLY A 86 10.73 -0.28 23.66
CA GLY A 86 11.84 0.50 24.22
C GLY A 86 11.47 1.14 25.56
N ASN A 87 12.07 2.28 25.88
CA ASN A 87 11.80 3.03 27.11
C ASN A 87 10.49 3.84 27.00
N VAL A 88 9.36 3.13 26.93
CA VAL A 88 8.03 3.72 26.74
C VAL A 88 7.12 3.31 27.89
N LYS A 89 6.39 4.26 28.47
CA LYS A 89 5.33 3.96 29.43
C LYS A 89 4.03 3.75 28.67
N HIS A 90 3.39 2.60 28.89
CA HIS A 90 2.15 2.24 28.22
C HIS A 90 1.06 3.31 28.35
N THR A 91 0.86 3.87 29.55
CA THR A 91 -0.17 4.89 29.79
C THR A 91 0.05 6.15 28.96
N GLN A 92 1.29 6.61 28.83
CA GLN A 92 1.62 7.79 28.01
C GLN A 92 1.37 7.54 26.52
N LEU A 93 1.60 6.31 26.04
CA LEU A 93 1.30 5.94 24.65
C LEU A 93 -0.21 5.94 24.40
N VAL A 94 -0.99 5.33 25.29
CA VAL A 94 -2.45 5.29 25.18
C VAL A 94 -3.03 6.71 25.19
N GLU A 95 -2.63 7.54 26.16
CA GLU A 95 -3.08 8.94 26.25
C GLU A 95 -2.74 9.74 24.99
N ALA A 96 -1.56 9.51 24.40
CA ALA A 96 -1.17 10.18 23.17
C ALA A 96 -2.02 9.73 21.98
N VAL A 97 -2.31 8.43 21.85
CA VAL A 97 -3.14 7.89 20.76
C VAL A 97 -4.60 8.31 20.91
N GLU A 98 -5.13 8.38 22.14
CA GLU A 98 -6.52 8.85 22.37
C GLU A 98 -6.69 10.33 22.08
N LYS A 99 -5.62 11.13 22.24
CA LYS A 99 -5.65 12.58 22.02
C LYS A 99 -5.71 12.95 20.54
N TYR A 100 -5.14 12.15 19.64
CA TYR A 100 -4.95 12.47 18.22
C TYR A 100 -5.80 11.60 17.29
#